data_AF-A0A953RC35-F1
#
_entry.id   AF-A0A953RC35-F1
#
_cell.length_a   1.000
_cell.length_b   1.000
_cell.length_c   1.000
_cell.angle_alpha   90.00
_cell.angle_beta   90.00
_cell.angle_gamma   90.00
#
_symmetry.space_group_name_H-M   'P 1'
#
loop_
_entity.id
_entity.type
_entity.pdbx_description
1 polymer ?
#
loop_
_entity_poly.entity_id
_entity_poly.type
_entity_poly.pdbx_seq_one_letter_code
_entity_poly.pdbx_strand_id
1 'polypeptide(L)'
;MAAAIGLCDQSKPGKAPPPPRNAAPPRPGPKNGGALKNGGVPKVPAPRLMNPANPVTRLYRATPEQRERFLEKLPPPRQEAMRRNLAEFDSLPKGQQELRIRQAERFAAMPPEKQLAFRQQMQSLTLLPKDREMAVRQTLRRLQMMPEAQRTLILNSNQFKERFSPEEQKIILNLSEVMLPPM
;
A
#
# COMPACT_ATOMS: atom_id res chain seq x y z
N MET A 1 78.90 -5.11 -8.39
CA MET A 1 78.61 -5.44 -6.98
C MET A 1 77.17 -5.96 -6.94
N ALA A 2 77.01 -7.29 -7.01
CA ALA A 2 76.74 -8.17 -5.85
C ALA A 2 75.35 -7.88 -5.26
N ALA A 3 74.26 -8.62 -5.55
CA ALA A 3 73.98 -10.05 -5.39
C ALA A 3 74.05 -10.54 -3.92
N ALA A 4 72.87 -10.80 -3.33
CA ALA A 4 72.60 -11.88 -2.35
C ALA A 4 71.06 -11.99 -2.22
N ILE A 5 70.42 -12.99 -2.86
CA ILE A 5 70.06 -14.31 -2.29
C ILE A 5 68.95 -14.12 -1.24
N GLY A 6 67.69 -14.46 -1.52
CA GLY A 6 67.21 -15.85 -1.62
C GLY A 6 66.67 -16.28 -0.24
N LEU A 7 65.73 -17.20 -0.05
CA LEU A 7 64.97 -18.12 -0.89
C LEU A 7 64.24 -19.04 0.13
N CYS A 8 62.96 -19.39 -0.09
CA CYS A 8 62.33 -20.66 0.34
C CYS A 8 62.25 -20.98 1.86
N ASP A 9 61.46 -21.94 2.36
CA ASP A 9 60.34 -22.78 1.93
C ASP A 9 60.02 -23.71 3.14
N GLN A 10 58.80 -24.25 3.19
CA GLN A 10 58.42 -25.54 3.83
C GLN A 10 58.64 -25.80 5.34
N SER A 11 57.56 -26.15 6.07
CA SER A 11 57.01 -27.53 6.17
C SER A 11 56.24 -27.83 7.49
N LYS A 12 55.22 -28.69 7.36
CA LYS A 12 54.15 -29.16 8.29
C LYS A 12 54.69 -30.09 9.43
N PRO A 13 53.91 -30.89 10.22
CA PRO A 13 52.44 -30.98 10.52
C PRO A 13 52.10 -31.13 12.04
N GLY A 14 50.81 -31.19 12.43
CA GLY A 14 50.44 -31.91 13.66
C GLY A 14 49.13 -31.57 14.39
N LYS A 15 48.19 -32.52 14.31
CA LYS A 15 47.15 -32.91 15.31
C LYS A 15 45.85 -32.08 15.41
N ALA A 16 44.79 -32.72 14.90
CA ALA A 16 43.39 -32.41 15.15
C ALA A 16 42.95 -32.81 16.58
N PRO A 17 42.02 -32.07 17.20
CA PRO A 17 41.20 -32.56 18.32
C PRO A 17 39.78 -33.00 17.88
N PRO A 18 39.06 -33.78 18.72
CA PRO A 18 38.02 -34.75 18.34
C PRO A 18 36.59 -34.17 18.17
N PRO A 19 35.63 -34.95 17.59
CA PRO A 19 34.30 -34.47 17.24
C PRO A 19 33.30 -34.57 18.41
N PRO A 20 32.31 -33.65 18.52
CA PRO A 20 31.13 -33.89 19.34
C PRO A 20 29.99 -34.55 18.53
N ARG A 21 29.85 -35.86 18.76
CA ARG A 21 28.63 -36.62 19.10
C ARG A 21 27.32 -36.28 18.34
N ASN A 22 26.97 -37.14 17.37
CA ASN A 22 25.59 -37.38 16.97
C ASN A 22 24.77 -37.96 18.14
N ALA A 23 23.64 -37.35 18.49
CA ALA A 23 22.39 -38.01 18.93
C ALA A 23 21.30 -36.99 19.35
N ALA A 24 20.19 -36.94 18.59
CA ALA A 24 18.80 -37.08 19.08
C ALA A 24 17.77 -36.46 18.09
N PRO A 25 16.58 -37.08 17.90
CA PRO A 25 15.66 -36.81 16.79
C PRO A 25 14.83 -35.51 16.92
N PRO A 26 14.22 -35.01 15.83
CA PRO A 26 13.37 -33.83 15.88
C PRO A 26 12.10 -34.10 16.70
N ARG A 27 11.80 -33.19 17.64
CA ARG A 27 10.57 -33.15 18.43
C ARG A 27 9.36 -32.94 17.49
N PRO A 28 8.25 -33.69 17.64
CA PRO A 28 7.02 -33.41 16.90
C PRO A 28 6.43 -32.07 17.36
N GLY A 29 6.12 -31.19 16.40
CA GLY A 29 5.37 -29.97 16.67
C GLY A 29 3.94 -30.28 17.17
N PRO A 30 3.32 -29.37 17.94
CA PRO A 30 1.97 -29.60 18.47
C PRO A 30 0.95 -29.59 17.32
N LYS A 31 0.36 -30.76 17.07
CA LYS A 31 -0.88 -30.92 16.30
C LYS A 31 -2.05 -30.42 17.14
N ASN A 32 -2.51 -29.19 16.91
CA ASN A 32 -3.83 -28.78 17.37
C ASN A 32 -4.86 -29.07 16.27
N GLY A 33 -5.26 -30.34 16.22
CA GLY A 33 -6.58 -30.72 15.72
C GLY A 33 -7.59 -30.44 16.83
N GLY A 34 -8.37 -29.37 16.67
CA GLY A 34 -9.57 -29.09 17.44
C GLY A 34 -10.78 -29.12 16.52
N ALA A 35 -11.14 -30.32 16.04
CA ALA A 35 -12.47 -30.59 15.51
C ALA A 35 -13.34 -31.13 16.65
N LEU A 36 -14.61 -30.69 16.70
CA LEU A 36 -15.75 -31.02 17.60
C LEU A 36 -16.36 -29.68 18.10
N LYS A 37 -17.65 -29.30 17.95
CA LYS A 37 -18.90 -30.00 17.59
C LYS A 37 -19.96 -28.98 17.11
N ASN A 38 -20.93 -29.54 16.40
CA ASN A 38 -22.24 -29.07 15.93
C ASN A 38 -22.89 -27.83 16.58
N GLY A 39 -23.47 -26.99 15.71
CA GLY A 39 -24.50 -26.00 16.01
C GLY A 39 -25.11 -25.49 14.70
N GLY A 40 -26.14 -26.16 14.22
CA GLY A 40 -26.80 -25.86 12.95
C GLY A 40 -27.51 -24.51 12.97
N VAL A 41 -27.04 -23.61 12.11
CA VAL A 41 -27.82 -22.51 11.55
C VAL A 41 -27.58 -22.55 10.05
N PRO A 42 -28.61 -22.53 9.19
CA PRO A 42 -28.41 -22.49 7.75
C PRO A 42 -27.77 -21.14 7.42
N LYS A 43 -26.44 -21.14 7.28
CA LYS A 43 -25.70 -20.00 6.76
C LYS A 43 -26.03 -19.94 5.29
N VAL A 44 -27.12 -19.24 4.97
CA VAL A 44 -27.35 -18.69 3.63
C VAL A 44 -25.99 -18.15 3.19
N PRO A 45 -25.45 -18.61 2.04
CA PRO A 45 -24.17 -18.09 1.58
C PRO A 45 -24.43 -16.64 1.22
N ALA A 46 -24.25 -15.74 2.19
CA ALA A 46 -23.94 -14.36 1.90
C ALA A 46 -22.80 -14.47 0.89
N PRO A 47 -22.96 -13.92 -0.33
CA PRO A 47 -21.90 -13.99 -1.31
C PRO A 47 -20.65 -13.50 -0.59
N ARG A 48 -19.58 -14.31 -0.60
CA ARG A 48 -18.26 -13.87 -0.16
C ARG A 48 -17.78 -12.83 -1.17
N LEU A 49 -18.45 -11.68 -1.20
CA LEU A 49 -17.96 -10.45 -1.77
C LEU A 49 -16.77 -10.09 -0.88
N MET A 50 -15.62 -10.61 -1.28
CA MET A 50 -14.32 -10.00 -1.10
C MET A 50 -14.07 -9.56 0.34
N ASN A 51 -13.48 -10.41 1.17
CA ASN A 51 -12.67 -9.87 2.26
C ASN A 51 -11.60 -9.01 1.57
N PRO A 52 -11.67 -7.66 1.62
CA PRO A 52 -10.81 -6.87 0.76
C PRO A 52 -9.37 -7.13 1.18
N ALA A 53 -8.50 -7.37 0.20
CA ALA A 53 -7.07 -7.54 0.43
C ALA A 53 -6.48 -6.27 1.12
N ASN A 54 -7.15 -5.13 0.97
CA ASN A 54 -6.79 -3.87 1.57
C ASN A 54 -7.40 -3.69 2.99
N PRO A 55 -6.58 -3.50 4.05
CA PRO A 55 -7.07 -3.21 5.40
C PRO A 55 -7.89 -1.90 5.50
N VAL A 56 -7.60 -0.90 4.67
CA VAL A 56 -8.32 0.38 4.64
C VAL A 56 -9.75 0.18 4.13
N THR A 57 -9.91 -0.55 3.03
CA THR A 57 -11.23 -0.89 2.49
C THR A 57 -12.04 -1.74 3.47
N ARG A 58 -11.39 -2.67 4.19
CA ARG A 58 -12.04 -3.44 5.24
C ARG A 58 -12.62 -2.54 6.31
N LEU A 59 -11.87 -1.53 6.74
CA LEU A 59 -12.30 -0.60 7.78
C LEU A 59 -13.49 0.26 7.32
N TYR A 60 -13.48 0.76 6.08
CA TYR A 60 -14.61 1.51 5.53
C TYR A 60 -15.89 0.67 5.42
N ARG A 61 -15.78 -0.64 5.14
CA ARG A 61 -16.92 -1.57 5.07
C ARG A 61 -17.32 -2.17 6.43
N ALA A 62 -16.50 -2.01 7.48
CA ALA A 62 -16.73 -2.58 8.79
C ALA A 62 -17.85 -1.85 9.55
N THR A 63 -18.50 -2.55 10.49
CA THR A 63 -19.48 -1.93 11.39
C THR A 63 -18.81 -0.95 12.36
N PRO A 64 -19.54 0.02 12.95
CA PRO A 64 -18.98 0.94 13.94
C PRO A 64 -18.22 0.22 15.07
N GLU A 65 -18.78 -0.86 15.62
CA GLU A 65 -18.15 -1.63 16.71
C GLU A 65 -16.85 -2.30 16.26
N GLN A 66 -16.80 -2.81 15.03
CA GLN A 66 -15.59 -3.39 14.45
C GLN A 66 -14.50 -2.34 14.20
N ARG A 67 -14.90 -1.12 13.83
CA ARG A 67 -13.98 0.01 13.68
C ARG A 67 -13.41 0.41 15.05
N GLU A 68 -14.24 0.50 16.09
CA GLU A 68 -13.77 0.82 17.45
C GLU A 68 -12.73 -0.18 17.96
N ARG A 69 -12.97 -1.49 17.80
CA ARG A 69 -11.99 -2.53 18.15
C ARG A 69 -10.66 -2.41 17.40
N PHE A 70 -10.67 -1.83 16.20
CA PHE A 70 -9.45 -1.55 15.45
C PHE A 70 -8.77 -0.27 15.96
N LEU A 71 -9.55 0.75 16.30
CA LEU A 71 -9.08 2.02 16.84
C LEU A 71 -8.45 1.87 18.22
N GLU A 72 -9.01 1.03 19.10
CA GLU A 72 -8.46 0.75 20.44
C GLU A 72 -7.02 0.24 20.40
N LYS A 73 -6.61 -0.39 19.28
CA LYS A 73 -5.25 -0.88 19.06
C LYS A 73 -4.26 0.19 18.58
N LEU A 74 -4.76 1.38 18.21
CA LEU A 74 -3.95 2.49 17.73
C LEU A 74 -3.60 3.45 18.88
N PRO A 75 -2.47 4.18 18.81
CA PRO A 75 -2.13 5.22 19.79
C PRO A 75 -3.21 6.31 19.86
N PRO A 76 -3.49 6.89 21.05
CA PRO A 76 -4.55 7.89 21.25
C PRO A 76 -4.63 9.02 20.21
N PRO A 77 -3.52 9.68 19.80
CA PRO A 77 -3.60 10.77 18.81
C PRO A 77 -4.08 10.29 17.42
N ARG A 78 -3.84 9.02 17.08
CA ARG A 78 -4.32 8.45 15.81
C ARG A 78 -5.79 8.03 15.88
N GLN A 79 -6.27 7.64 17.06
CA GLN A 79 -7.66 7.25 17.25
C GLN A 79 -8.60 8.38 16.88
N GLU A 80 -8.35 9.59 17.41
CA GLU A 80 -9.24 10.72 17.20
C GLU A 80 -9.25 11.17 15.74
N ALA A 81 -8.07 11.27 15.11
CA ALA A 81 -7.97 11.56 13.68
C ALA A 81 -8.73 10.53 12.83
N MET A 82 -8.63 9.25 13.19
CA MET A 82 -9.31 8.19 12.45
C MET A 82 -10.82 8.19 12.69
N ARG A 83 -11.29 8.46 13.91
CA ARG A 83 -12.72 8.65 14.22
C ARG A 83 -13.32 9.78 13.39
N ARG A 84 -12.64 10.93 13.32
CA ARG A 84 -13.06 12.07 12.49
C ARG A 84 -13.16 11.68 11.02
N ASN A 85 -12.14 11.03 10.47
CA ASN A 85 -12.15 10.57 9.08
C ASN A 85 -13.27 9.56 8.77
N LEU A 86 -13.57 8.66 9.71
CA LEU A 86 -14.65 7.68 9.56
C LEU A 86 -16.03 8.35 9.65
N ALA A 87 -16.22 9.29 10.58
CA ALA A 87 -17.45 10.06 10.68
C ALA A 87 -17.70 10.89 9.40
N GLU A 88 -16.66 11.55 8.89
CA GLU A 88 -16.70 12.26 7.60
C GLU A 88 -17.08 11.30 6.46
N PHE A 89 -16.50 10.10 6.42
CA PHE A 89 -16.83 9.08 5.43
C PHE A 89 -18.30 8.63 5.51
N ASP A 90 -18.79 8.35 6.72
CA ASP A 90 -20.16 7.89 6.95
C ASP A 90 -21.18 8.99 6.62
N SER A 91 -20.82 10.26 6.75
CA SER A 91 -21.66 11.40 6.37
C SER A 91 -21.84 11.58 4.86
N LEU A 92 -21.00 10.92 4.03
CA LEU A 92 -21.07 11.04 2.57
C LEU A 92 -22.27 10.28 1.98
N PRO A 93 -22.81 10.73 0.83
CA PRO A 93 -23.76 9.94 0.06
C PRO A 93 -23.17 8.59 -0.36
N LYS A 94 -24.00 7.54 -0.43
CA LYS A 94 -23.57 6.17 -0.76
C LYS A 94 -22.70 6.09 -2.03
N GLY A 95 -23.06 6.82 -3.09
CA GLY A 95 -22.27 6.85 -4.32
C GLY A 95 -20.84 7.41 -4.13
N GLN A 96 -20.67 8.39 -3.23
CA GLN A 96 -19.35 8.93 -2.89
C GLN A 96 -18.56 7.99 -1.97
N GLN A 97 -19.24 7.29 -1.06
CA GLN A 97 -18.62 6.24 -0.24
C GLN A 97 -18.06 5.12 -1.13
N GLU A 98 -18.84 4.65 -2.10
CA GLU A 98 -18.41 3.65 -3.07
C GLU A 98 -17.23 4.14 -3.92
N LEU A 99 -17.25 5.40 -4.36
CA LEU A 99 -16.12 5.99 -5.09
C LEU A 99 -14.84 5.95 -4.24
N ARG A 100 -14.89 6.38 -2.98
CA ARG A 100 -13.73 6.35 -2.07
C ARG A 100 -13.23 4.92 -1.81
N ILE A 101 -14.15 3.98 -1.63
CA ILE A 101 -13.84 2.55 -1.49
C ILE A 101 -13.11 2.03 -2.73
N ARG A 102 -13.63 2.32 -3.93
CA ARG A 102 -13.01 1.92 -5.20
C ARG A 102 -11.62 2.52 -5.39
N GLN A 103 -11.44 3.80 -5.05
CA GLN A 103 -10.11 4.44 -5.09
C GLN A 103 -9.13 3.76 -4.12
N ALA A 104 -9.57 3.42 -2.91
CA ALA A 104 -8.75 2.69 -1.94
C ALA A 104 -8.38 1.28 -2.42
N GLU A 105 -9.32 0.56 -3.04
CA GLU A 105 -9.06 -0.76 -3.64
C GLU A 105 -8.06 -0.65 -4.79
N ARG A 106 -8.20 0.35 -5.66
CA ARG A 106 -7.25 0.60 -6.76
C ARG A 106 -5.86 0.92 -6.24
N PHE A 107 -5.75 1.80 -5.25
CA PHE A 107 -4.48 2.13 -4.63
C PHE A 107 -3.77 0.88 -4.11
N ALA A 108 -4.48 0.00 -3.41
CA ALA A 108 -3.90 -1.23 -2.86
C ALA A 108 -3.62 -2.32 -3.91
N ALA A 109 -4.33 -2.31 -5.04
CA ALA A 109 -4.07 -3.22 -6.15
C ALA A 109 -2.82 -2.82 -6.96
N MET A 110 -2.36 -1.58 -6.86
CA MET A 110 -1.14 -1.14 -7.55
C MET A 110 0.12 -1.80 -6.96
N PRO A 111 1.17 -2.02 -7.78
CA PRO A 111 2.48 -2.43 -7.29
C PRO A 111 3.03 -1.47 -6.22
N PRO A 112 3.85 -1.96 -5.27
CA PRO A 112 4.38 -1.14 -4.19
C PRO A 112 5.17 0.07 -4.69
N GLU A 113 5.88 -0.06 -5.81
CA GLU A 113 6.62 1.05 -6.44
C GLU A 113 5.68 2.17 -6.90
N LYS A 114 4.55 1.82 -7.52
CA LYS A 114 3.52 2.79 -7.91
C LYS A 114 2.82 3.41 -6.70
N GLN A 115 2.60 2.64 -5.64
CA GLN A 115 2.05 3.17 -4.39
C GLN A 115 2.98 4.21 -3.75
N LEU A 116 4.30 3.95 -3.77
CA LEU A 116 5.31 4.89 -3.28
C LEU A 116 5.36 6.14 -4.15
N ALA A 117 5.36 5.99 -5.47
CA ALA A 117 5.31 7.11 -6.41
C ALA A 117 4.06 7.98 -6.14
N PHE A 118 2.88 7.38 -6.02
CA PHE A 118 1.65 8.11 -5.69
C PHE A 118 1.76 8.90 -4.38
N ARG A 119 2.29 8.28 -3.32
CA ARG A 119 2.48 8.96 -2.02
C ARG A 119 3.45 10.12 -2.11
N GLN A 120 4.56 9.95 -2.84
CA GLN A 120 5.53 11.02 -3.08
C GLN A 120 4.88 12.16 -3.86
N GLN A 121 4.13 11.88 -4.92
CA GLN A 121 3.46 12.91 -5.72
C GLN A 121 2.39 13.65 -4.93
N MET A 122 1.70 12.98 -4.00
CA MET A 122 0.79 13.65 -3.06
C MET A 122 1.53 14.62 -2.14
N GLN A 123 2.74 14.27 -1.68
CA GLN A 123 3.58 15.17 -0.90
C GLN A 123 4.08 16.33 -1.75
N SER A 124 4.57 16.07 -2.97
CA SER A 124 4.98 17.12 -3.92
C SER A 124 3.86 18.12 -4.17
N LEU A 125 2.61 17.65 -4.32
CA LEU A 125 1.44 18.52 -4.46
C LEU A 125 1.28 19.50 -3.28
N THR A 126 1.47 19.02 -2.04
CA THR A 126 1.38 19.87 -0.84
C THR A 126 2.55 20.84 -0.67
N LEU A 127 3.66 20.60 -1.38
CA LEU A 127 4.84 21.47 -1.39
C LEU A 127 4.75 22.56 -2.47
N LEU A 128 3.83 22.43 -3.42
CA LEU A 128 3.62 23.46 -4.44
C LEU A 128 3.13 24.77 -3.81
N PRO A 129 3.45 25.93 -4.43
CA PRO A 129 2.80 27.19 -4.08
C PRO A 129 1.28 27.05 -4.14
N LYS A 130 0.55 27.66 -3.19
CA LYS A 130 -0.91 27.48 -3.05
C LYS A 130 -1.70 27.69 -4.36
N ASP A 131 -1.31 28.68 -5.17
CA ASP A 131 -1.94 28.94 -6.47
C ASP A 131 -1.80 27.75 -7.42
N ARG A 132 -0.58 27.21 -7.54
CA ARG A 132 -0.26 26.05 -8.39
C ARG A 132 -0.89 24.77 -7.85
N GLU A 133 -0.88 24.57 -6.54
CA GLU A 133 -1.59 23.48 -5.88
C GLU A 133 -3.09 23.50 -6.22
N MET A 134 -3.74 24.68 -6.13
CA MET A 134 -5.14 24.82 -6.50
C MET A 134 -5.38 24.53 -7.99
N ALA A 135 -4.51 25.00 -8.88
CA ALA A 135 -4.61 24.73 -10.31
C ALA A 135 -4.53 23.23 -10.63
N VAL A 136 -3.59 22.51 -10.00
CA VAL A 136 -3.44 21.05 -10.12
C VAL A 136 -4.69 20.33 -9.58
N ARG A 137 -5.16 20.67 -8.38
CA ARG A 137 -6.35 20.08 -7.76
C ARG A 137 -7.62 20.31 -8.59
N GLN A 138 -7.79 21.51 -9.15
CA GLN A 138 -8.92 21.82 -10.03
C GLN A 138 -8.87 20.98 -11.31
N THR A 139 -7.69 20.79 -11.88
CA THR A 139 -7.50 19.98 -13.09
C THR A 139 -7.83 18.52 -12.82
N LEU A 140 -7.34 17.96 -11.71
CA LEU A 140 -7.68 16.59 -11.29
C LEU A 140 -9.19 16.41 -11.11
N ARG A 141 -9.88 17.36 -10.45
CA ARG A 141 -11.35 17.33 -10.31
C ARG A 141 -12.07 17.40 -11.65
N ARG A 142 -11.59 18.23 -12.58
CA ARG A 142 -12.15 18.33 -13.94
C ARG A 142 -11.99 16.99 -14.68
N LEU A 143 -10.81 16.39 -14.62
CA LEU A 143 -10.54 15.09 -15.24
C LEU A 143 -11.42 13.98 -14.65
N GLN A 144 -11.70 14.00 -13.34
CA GLN A 144 -12.61 13.04 -12.70
C GLN A 144 -14.03 13.07 -13.26
N MET A 145 -14.52 14.23 -13.67
CA MET A 145 -15.88 14.40 -14.20
C MET A 145 -15.97 14.08 -15.70
N MET A 146 -14.83 13.90 -16.38
CA MET A 146 -14.79 13.64 -17.83
C MET A 146 -14.81 12.14 -18.15
N PRO A 147 -15.34 11.74 -19.31
CA PRO A 147 -15.14 10.40 -19.86
C PRO A 147 -13.68 10.11 -20.15
N GLU A 148 -13.29 8.84 -20.09
CA GLU A 148 -11.91 8.35 -20.26
C GLU A 148 -11.23 8.90 -21.52
N ALA A 149 -11.88 8.77 -22.69
CA ALA A 149 -11.34 9.24 -23.97
C ALA A 149 -10.99 10.74 -23.92
N GLN A 150 -11.83 11.57 -23.29
CA GLN A 150 -11.57 13.00 -23.14
C GLN A 150 -10.40 13.28 -22.18
N ARG A 151 -10.23 12.48 -21.13
CA ARG A 151 -9.09 12.62 -20.21
C ARG A 151 -7.77 12.38 -20.94
N THR A 152 -7.69 11.31 -21.73
CA THR A 152 -6.49 10.98 -22.51
C THR A 152 -6.17 12.07 -23.52
N LEU A 153 -7.18 12.64 -24.19
CA LEU A 153 -6.98 13.77 -25.11
C LEU A 153 -6.41 14.99 -24.40
N ILE A 154 -6.96 15.35 -23.24
CA ILE A 154 -6.48 16.50 -22.46
C ILE A 154 -5.05 16.28 -21.95
N LEU A 155 -4.78 15.12 -21.35
CA LEU A 155 -3.45 14.81 -20.80
C LEU A 155 -2.36 14.78 -21.88
N ASN A 156 -2.70 14.42 -23.13
CA ASN A 156 -1.76 14.43 -24.25
C ASN A 156 -1.71 15.76 -25.02
N SER A 157 -2.63 16.69 -24.74
CA SER A 157 -2.74 17.95 -25.47
C SER A 157 -1.54 18.87 -25.23
N ASN A 158 -1.19 19.69 -26.24
CA ASN A 158 -0.17 20.72 -26.09
C ASN A 158 -0.55 21.75 -25.03
N GLN A 159 -1.84 22.10 -24.94
CA GLN A 159 -2.32 23.02 -23.90
C GLN A 159 -2.03 22.52 -22.48
N PHE A 160 -2.12 21.22 -22.24
CA PHE A 160 -1.74 20.65 -20.95
C PHE A 160 -0.23 20.78 -20.69
N LYS A 161 0.58 20.48 -21.72
CA LYS A 161 2.05 20.54 -21.64
C LYS A 161 2.58 21.97 -21.47
N GLU A 162 1.91 22.95 -22.05
CA GLU A 162 2.28 24.37 -21.96
C GLU A 162 1.80 25.02 -20.66
N ARG A 163 0.65 24.59 -20.12
CA ARG A 163 0.06 25.17 -18.91
C ARG A 163 0.75 24.72 -17.63
N PHE A 164 1.20 23.46 -17.58
CA PHE A 164 1.77 22.84 -16.38
C PHE A 164 3.27 22.62 -16.56
N SER A 165 4.04 22.84 -15.49
CA SER A 165 5.47 22.50 -15.48
C SER A 165 5.66 20.98 -15.58
N PRO A 166 6.85 20.50 -15.97
CA PRO A 166 7.12 19.06 -16.03
C PRO A 166 6.83 18.32 -14.71
N GLU A 167 7.10 18.98 -13.57
CA GLU A 167 6.79 18.43 -12.24
C GLU A 167 5.28 18.35 -11.99
N GLU A 168 4.53 19.40 -12.33
CA GLU A 168 3.06 19.43 -12.19
C GLU A 168 2.38 18.41 -13.10
N GLN A 169 2.87 18.24 -14.32
CA GLN A 169 2.40 17.21 -15.24
C GLN A 169 2.60 15.82 -14.64
N LYS A 170 3.78 15.55 -14.06
CA LYS A 170 4.07 14.29 -13.39
C LYS A 170 3.15 14.05 -12.19
N ILE A 171 2.89 15.07 -11.38
CA ILE A 171 1.93 15.00 -10.27
C ILE A 171 0.55 14.62 -10.80
N ILE A 172 0.06 15.34 -11.83
CA ILE A 172 -1.26 15.10 -12.40
C ILE A 172 -1.35 13.67 -12.94
N LEU A 173 -0.38 13.21 -13.73
CA LEU A 173 -0.38 11.88 -14.33
C LEU A 173 -0.41 10.77 -13.26
N ASN A 174 0.49 10.81 -12.28
CA ASN A 174 0.57 9.78 -11.23
C ASN A 174 -0.66 9.79 -10.31
N LEU A 175 -1.16 10.97 -9.93
CA LEU A 175 -2.34 11.05 -9.07
C LEU A 175 -3.60 10.59 -9.83
N SER A 176 -3.66 10.85 -11.13
CA SER A 176 -4.77 10.43 -11.99
C SER A 176 -4.95 8.92 -12.06
N GLU A 177 -3.87 8.13 -11.94
CA GLU A 177 -3.93 6.66 -11.93
C GLU A 177 -4.82 6.10 -10.82
N VAL A 178 -4.90 6.76 -9.65
CA VAL A 178 -5.70 6.30 -8.51
C VAL A 178 -7.00 7.09 -8.35
N MET A 179 -6.96 8.39 -8.64
CA MET A 179 -8.07 9.29 -8.39
C MET A 179 -9.15 9.25 -9.48
N LEU A 180 -8.83 8.82 -10.69
CA LEU A 180 -9.78 8.70 -11.79
C LEU A 180 -10.38 7.29 -11.86
N PRO A 181 -11.66 7.11 -12.24
CA PRO A 181 -12.17 5.76 -12.52
C PRO A 181 -11.35 5.12 -13.67
N PRO A 182 -11.25 3.77 -13.70
CA PRO A 182 -10.33 3.06 -14.59
C PRO A 182 -10.53 3.42 -16.07
N MET A 183 -9.40 3.41 -16.78
CA MET A 183 -9.31 3.23 -18.23
C MET A 183 -9.57 1.76 -18.57
#